data_AF-A0A432XGJ3-F1
#
_entry.id   AF-A0A432XGJ3-F1
#
_cell.length_a   1.000
_cell.length_b   1.000
_cell.length_c   1.000
_cell.angle_alpha   90.00
_cell.angle_beta   90.00
_cell.angle_gamma   90.00
#
_symmetry.space_group_name_H-M   'P 1'
#
loop_
_entity.id
_entity.type
_entity.pdbx_description
1 polymer ?
#
loop_
_entity_poly.entity_id
_entity_poly.type
_entity_poly.pdbx_seq_one_letter_code
_entity_poly.pdbx_strand_id
1 'polypeptide(L)'
;MERIEIFTGEQRRRRYIPQERAKFVAMAMQPGYRSMAGKLIQLKVNQLARRHQNGDVTYMKNKILLSVTALFLSACSSVSPNMQLATEGNDQSEVIFIRPAAFAAGANAMLIGFNDQYFGSIDNNQFMKVKMDSGTYSFQVKANGSRAFSYDVTLIPNTTMCLKSNINPAAVGVAIIPLLANTISWFELSEIPCPDDKFFADYSEVKKS
;
A
#
# COMPACT_ATOMS: atom_id res chain seq x y z
N MET A 1 -33.00 -25.29 -44.75
CA MET A 1 -33.18 -25.12 -43.29
C MET A 1 -31.97 -25.76 -42.62
N GLU A 2 -31.00 -24.95 -42.20
CA GLU A 2 -29.79 -25.44 -41.53
C GLU A 2 -29.98 -25.48 -40.01
N ARG A 3 -29.67 -26.63 -39.43
CA ARG A 3 -29.80 -26.94 -38.00
C ARG A 3 -28.64 -26.30 -37.26
N ILE A 4 -28.92 -25.28 -36.45
CA ILE A 4 -27.92 -24.67 -35.56
C ILE A 4 -27.79 -25.57 -34.32
N GLU A 5 -26.72 -26.34 -34.24
CA GLU A 5 -26.37 -27.09 -33.03
C GLU A 5 -25.86 -26.14 -31.95
N ILE A 6 -26.58 -26.10 -30.82
CA ILE A 6 -26.21 -25.29 -29.66
C ILE A 6 -25.24 -26.11 -28.81
N PHE A 7 -23.98 -25.69 -28.76
CA PHE A 7 -22.95 -26.30 -27.91
C PHE A 7 -23.31 -26.13 -26.43
N THR A 8 -23.62 -27.24 -25.75
CA THR A 8 -23.79 -27.30 -24.30
C THR A 8 -22.44 -27.13 -23.58
N GLY A 9 -22.48 -26.65 -22.33
CA GLY A 9 -21.33 -26.14 -21.56
C GLY A 9 -20.18 -27.12 -21.29
N GLU A 10 -20.25 -28.34 -21.78
CA GLU A 10 -19.24 -29.39 -21.61
C GLU A 10 -18.01 -29.23 -22.54
N GLN A 11 -18.12 -28.42 -23.60
CA GLN A 11 -17.02 -28.20 -24.57
C GLN A 11 -15.95 -27.18 -24.12
N ARG A 12 -16.04 -26.64 -22.90
CA ARG A 12 -15.09 -25.66 -22.35
C ARG A 12 -13.68 -26.18 -22.04
N ARG A 13 -13.37 -27.45 -22.33
CA ARG A 13 -12.05 -28.07 -22.06
C ARG A 13 -11.27 -28.51 -23.31
N ARG A 14 -11.56 -27.99 -24.52
CA ARG A 14 -10.64 -28.19 -25.67
C ARG A 14 -9.75 -26.97 -25.88
N ARG A 15 -8.43 -27.19 -25.96
CA ARG A 15 -7.47 -26.17 -26.43
C ARG A 15 -7.68 -25.98 -27.93
N TYR A 16 -8.31 -24.86 -28.31
CA TYR A 16 -8.48 -24.48 -29.71
C TYR A 16 -7.14 -24.32 -30.42
N ILE A 17 -7.04 -24.91 -31.61
CA ILE A 17 -5.86 -24.79 -32.48
C ILE A 17 -5.78 -23.38 -33.08
N PRO A 18 -4.58 -22.90 -33.47
CA PRO A 18 -4.37 -21.51 -33.90
C PRO A 18 -5.30 -21.04 -35.03
N GLN A 19 -5.64 -21.93 -35.98
CA GLN A 19 -6.56 -21.61 -37.08
C GLN A 19 -8.00 -21.34 -36.60
N GLU A 20 -8.47 -22.02 -35.56
CA GLU A 20 -9.80 -21.79 -34.99
C GLU A 20 -9.85 -20.45 -34.26
N ARG A 21 -8.78 -20.10 -33.52
CA ARG A 21 -8.64 -18.79 -32.87
C ARG A 21 -8.67 -17.66 -33.89
N ALA A 22 -7.98 -17.82 -35.02
CA ALA A 22 -7.98 -16.84 -36.10
C ALA A 22 -9.38 -16.64 -36.71
N LYS A 23 -10.17 -17.71 -36.87
CA LYS A 23 -11.57 -17.60 -37.33
C LYS A 23 -12.46 -16.84 -36.34
N PHE A 24 -12.28 -17.02 -35.03
CA PHE A 24 -13.02 -16.27 -34.01
C PHE A 24 -12.67 -14.77 -34.02
N VAL A 25 -11.39 -14.43 -34.16
CA VAL A 25 -10.94 -13.05 -34.23
C VAL A 25 -11.45 -12.37 -35.51
N ALA A 26 -11.39 -13.06 -36.66
CA ALA A 26 -11.92 -12.55 -37.92
C ALA A 26 -13.44 -12.31 -37.86
N MET A 27 -14.20 -13.18 -37.21
CA MET A 27 -15.65 -12.99 -36.99
C MET A 27 -15.95 -11.77 -36.10
N ALA A 28 -15.16 -11.55 -35.05
CA ALA A 28 -15.33 -10.42 -34.13
C ALA A 28 -14.95 -9.05 -34.74
N MET A 29 -14.20 -9.06 -35.86
CA MET A 29 -13.78 -7.85 -36.58
C MET A 29 -14.75 -7.44 -37.71
N GLN A 30 -15.80 -8.23 -38.00
CA GLN A 30 -16.80 -7.85 -39.02
C GLN A 30 -17.66 -6.66 -38.56
N PRO A 31 -17.96 -5.68 -39.45
CA PRO A 31 -18.83 -4.55 -39.12
C PRO A 31 -20.24 -5.07 -38.80
N GLY A 32 -20.69 -4.90 -37.55
CA GLY A 32 -21.99 -5.36 -37.06
C GLY A 32 -21.93 -6.32 -35.87
N TYR A 33 -20.78 -6.96 -35.60
CA TYR A 33 -20.63 -7.95 -34.51
C TYR A 33 -20.75 -7.31 -33.10
N ARG A 34 -20.39 -6.02 -32.97
CA ARG A 34 -20.57 -5.24 -31.73
C ARG A 34 -22.03 -5.05 -31.33
N SER A 35 -22.97 -5.05 -32.28
CA SER A 35 -24.40 -4.86 -31.97
C SER A 35 -25.08 -6.13 -31.41
N MET A 36 -24.62 -7.32 -31.82
CA MET A 36 -25.17 -8.59 -31.33
C MET A 36 -24.60 -9.01 -29.98
N ALA A 37 -23.32 -8.76 -29.71
CA ALA A 37 -22.72 -8.98 -28.39
C ALA A 37 -23.37 -8.10 -27.30
N GLY A 38 -23.67 -6.83 -27.63
CA GLY A 38 -24.40 -5.94 -26.73
C GLY A 38 -25.82 -6.40 -26.41
N LYS A 39 -26.53 -6.98 -27.40
CA LYS A 39 -27.90 -7.52 -27.21
C LYS A 39 -27.92 -8.79 -26.35
N LEU A 40 -26.94 -9.67 -26.49
CA LEU A 40 -26.82 -10.91 -25.70
C LEU A 40 -26.45 -10.65 -24.23
N ILE A 41 -25.63 -9.63 -23.96
CA ILE A 41 -25.30 -9.22 -22.59
C ILE A 41 -26.54 -8.60 -21.92
N GLN A 42 -27.28 -7.73 -22.61
CA GLN A 42 -28.52 -7.13 -22.09
C GLN A 42 -29.63 -8.17 -21.84
N LEU A 43 -29.79 -9.17 -22.70
CA LEU A 43 -30.76 -10.25 -22.49
C LEU A 43 -30.41 -11.12 -21.27
N LYS A 44 -29.12 -11.37 -21.01
CA LYS A 44 -28.67 -12.16 -19.86
C LYS A 44 -28.79 -11.41 -18.55
N VAL A 45 -28.55 -10.09 -18.55
CA VAL A 45 -28.78 -9.19 -17.41
C VAL A 45 -30.28 -9.11 -17.09
N ASN A 46 -31.15 -8.99 -18.10
CA ASN A 46 -32.60 -8.96 -17.89
C ASN A 46 -33.21 -10.31 -17.49
N GLN A 47 -32.60 -11.45 -17.86
CA GLN A 47 -33.01 -12.78 -17.37
C GLN A 47 -32.53 -13.05 -15.94
N LEU A 48 -31.40 -12.49 -15.53
CA LEU A 48 -30.91 -12.56 -14.15
C LEU A 48 -31.74 -11.65 -13.21
N ALA A 49 -32.15 -10.47 -13.68
CA ALA A 49 -33.04 -9.58 -12.94
C ALA A 49 -34.44 -10.20 -12.70
N ARG A 50 -34.98 -10.93 -13.68
CA ARG A 50 -36.27 -11.63 -13.52
C ARG A 50 -36.22 -12.88 -12.65
N ARG A 51 -35.06 -13.50 -12.46
CA ARG A 51 -34.91 -14.67 -11.57
C ARG A 51 -34.88 -14.30 -10.08
N HIS A 52 -34.73 -13.02 -9.76
CA HIS A 52 -34.70 -12.52 -8.38
C HIS A 52 -36.07 -12.06 -7.85
N GLN A 53 -37.12 -12.03 -8.68
CA GLN A 53 -38.46 -11.56 -8.29
C GLN A 53 -39.48 -12.68 -8.01
N ASN A 54 -39.21 -13.93 -8.39
CA ASN A 54 -40.12 -15.07 -8.16
C ASN A 54 -39.41 -16.21 -7.41
N GLY A 55 -38.95 -15.92 -6.19
CA GLY A 55 -38.50 -16.92 -5.23
C GLY A 55 -39.26 -16.72 -3.93
N ASP A 56 -40.11 -17.69 -3.61
CA ASP A 56 -41.08 -17.69 -2.54
C ASP A 56 -40.60 -17.10 -1.20
N VAL A 57 -41.34 -16.09 -0.76
CA VAL A 57 -41.42 -15.70 0.65
C VAL A 57 -42.23 -16.77 1.36
N THR A 58 -41.58 -17.78 1.94
CA THR A 58 -42.09 -18.43 3.15
C THR A 58 -41.00 -19.26 3.83
N TYR A 59 -40.85 -19.02 5.14
CA TYR A 59 -40.29 -19.95 6.12
C TYR A 59 -38.80 -20.32 6.01
N MET A 60 -37.93 -19.48 6.61
CA MET A 60 -36.97 -19.90 7.65
C MET A 60 -36.36 -18.66 8.29
N LYS A 61 -37.14 -18.13 9.23
CA LYS A 61 -36.78 -17.15 10.24
C LYS A 61 -35.61 -17.71 11.07
N ASN A 62 -34.68 -16.83 11.45
CA ASN A 62 -33.65 -17.07 12.47
C ASN A 62 -32.53 -18.06 12.13
N LYS A 63 -31.36 -17.52 11.75
CA LYS A 63 -30.04 -17.74 12.40
C LYS A 63 -28.82 -17.45 11.51
N ILE A 64 -28.99 -17.02 10.25
CA ILE A 64 -27.87 -16.75 9.32
C ILE A 64 -27.88 -15.28 8.84
N LEU A 65 -28.21 -14.35 9.75
CA LEU A 65 -28.15 -12.89 9.48
C LEU A 65 -27.14 -12.17 10.39
N LEU A 66 -26.26 -12.92 11.07
CA LEU A 66 -25.37 -12.36 12.10
C LEU A 66 -23.88 -12.62 11.86
N SER A 67 -23.50 -13.17 10.70
CA SER A 67 -22.13 -13.64 10.44
C SER A 67 -21.40 -12.97 9.27
N VAL A 68 -22.04 -12.06 8.51
CA VAL A 68 -21.38 -11.36 7.38
C VAL A 68 -20.98 -9.91 7.71
N THR A 69 -21.55 -9.32 8.77
CA THR A 69 -21.24 -7.94 9.20
C THR A 69 -19.93 -7.80 9.97
N ALA A 70 -19.26 -8.90 10.33
CA ALA A 70 -18.11 -8.90 11.25
C ALA A 70 -16.73 -8.85 10.56
N LEU A 71 -16.65 -8.82 9.22
CA LEU A 71 -15.37 -8.93 8.48
C LEU A 71 -14.86 -7.63 7.84
N PHE A 72 -15.52 -6.49 8.07
CA PHE A 72 -15.09 -5.18 7.54
C PHE A 72 -14.46 -4.23 8.58
N LEU A 73 -14.17 -4.71 9.78
CA LEU A 73 -13.34 -3.97 10.75
C LEU A 73 -11.85 -4.29 10.55
N SER A 74 -11.36 -4.29 9.30
CA SER A 74 -9.92 -4.09 9.07
C SER A 74 -9.59 -2.68 9.55
N ALA A 75 -9.31 -2.57 10.85
CA ALA A 75 -8.99 -1.33 11.51
C ALA A 75 -7.83 -0.67 10.76
N CYS A 76 -8.07 0.50 10.17
CA CYS A 76 -7.00 1.46 9.93
C CYS A 76 -6.54 1.91 11.32
N SER A 77 -5.64 1.15 11.95
CA SER A 77 -5.01 1.60 13.19
C SER A 77 -4.10 2.78 12.83
N SER A 78 -4.46 3.96 13.33
CA SER A 78 -3.54 5.08 13.33
C SER A 78 -2.29 4.66 14.08
N VAL A 79 -1.12 4.89 13.48
CA VAL A 79 0.17 4.52 14.08
C VAL A 79 0.54 5.61 15.08
N SER A 80 0.62 5.26 16.37
CA SER A 80 1.18 6.13 17.41
C SER A 80 2.68 5.84 17.58
N PRO A 81 3.56 6.86 17.62
CA PRO A 81 4.94 6.68 18.00
C PRO A 81 5.01 6.58 19.53
N ASN A 82 5.01 5.37 20.10
CA ASN A 82 5.06 5.18 21.56
C ASN A 82 5.93 3.98 21.97
N MET A 83 6.74 3.47 21.04
CA MET A 83 7.70 2.43 21.34
C MET A 83 8.81 2.98 22.23
N GLN A 84 9.05 2.32 23.36
CA GLN A 84 10.23 2.58 24.17
C GLN A 84 11.44 1.86 23.58
N LEU A 85 12.55 2.58 23.47
CA LEU A 85 13.84 2.01 23.14
C LEU A 85 14.44 1.49 24.44
N ALA A 86 14.63 0.16 24.54
CA ALA A 86 15.48 -0.40 25.57
C ALA A 86 16.93 -0.07 25.21
N THR A 87 17.70 0.39 26.19
CA THR A 87 19.13 0.62 26.04
C THR A 87 19.77 0.13 27.33
N GLU A 88 20.46 -1.00 27.27
CA GLU A 88 20.96 -1.69 28.46
C GLU A 88 22.49 -1.75 28.52
N GLY A 89 23.20 -1.29 27.48
CA GLY A 89 24.66 -1.42 27.36
C GLY A 89 25.48 -0.13 27.44
N ASN A 90 26.80 -0.31 27.61
CA ASN A 90 27.82 0.73 27.41
C ASN A 90 28.21 0.88 25.92
N ASP A 91 27.83 -0.07 25.07
CA ASP A 91 28.16 -0.09 23.64
C ASP A 91 27.09 0.60 22.80
N GLN A 92 26.82 1.86 23.12
CA GLN A 92 25.77 2.65 22.48
C GLN A 92 26.28 3.37 21.24
N SER A 93 25.41 3.57 20.26
CA SER A 93 25.59 4.45 19.11
C SER A 93 24.51 5.54 19.12
N GLU A 94 24.82 6.69 18.55
CA GLU A 94 23.84 7.74 18.32
C GLU A 94 23.43 7.76 16.84
N VAL A 95 22.12 7.79 16.59
CA VAL A 95 21.56 7.96 15.26
C VAL A 95 20.84 9.29 15.20
N ILE A 96 21.16 10.10 14.19
CA ILE A 96 20.51 11.38 13.93
C ILE A 96 19.65 11.25 12.69
N PHE A 97 18.33 11.29 12.87
CA PHE A 97 17.37 11.34 11.78
C PHE A 97 17.09 12.78 11.40
N ILE A 98 17.28 13.14 10.14
CA ILE A 98 17.19 14.52 9.65
C ILE A 98 16.10 14.59 8.58
N ARG A 99 15.15 15.51 8.77
CA ARG A 99 14.12 15.80 7.77
C ARG A 99 14.26 17.22 7.21
N PRO A 100 14.84 17.39 6.01
CA PRO A 100 14.78 18.65 5.28
C PRO A 100 13.34 19.04 4.92
N ALA A 101 13.09 20.34 4.74
CA ALA A 101 11.84 20.80 4.17
C ALA A 101 11.62 20.25 2.75
N ALA A 102 10.43 19.71 2.53
CA ALA A 102 9.92 19.40 1.21
C ALA A 102 8.46 19.85 1.09
N PHE A 103 8.09 20.38 -0.08
CA PHE A 103 6.70 20.74 -0.38
C PHE A 103 5.83 19.49 -0.49
N ALA A 104 6.29 18.51 -1.27
CA ALA A 104 5.65 17.19 -1.33
C ALA A 104 5.74 16.50 0.04
N ALA A 105 4.61 15.99 0.52
CA ALA A 105 4.45 15.44 1.88
C ALA A 105 4.76 16.42 3.03
N GLY A 106 4.81 17.74 2.77
CA GLY A 106 5.12 18.74 3.80
C GLY A 106 4.11 18.79 4.95
N ALA A 107 2.86 18.41 4.70
CA ALA A 107 1.81 18.31 5.73
C ALA A 107 1.82 16.98 6.50
N ASN A 108 2.63 16.01 6.09
CA ASN A 108 2.71 14.70 6.74
C ASN A 108 3.95 14.64 7.61
N ALA A 109 3.82 14.26 8.88
CA ALA A 109 4.98 13.90 9.70
C ALA A 109 5.66 12.62 9.17
N MET A 110 6.97 12.51 9.35
CA MET A 110 7.72 11.29 9.08
C MET A 110 7.82 10.48 10.37
N LEU A 111 7.14 9.34 10.41
CA LEU A 111 7.24 8.37 11.49
C LEU A 111 8.52 7.57 11.34
N ILE A 112 9.22 7.34 12.45
CA ILE A 112 10.51 6.63 12.53
C ILE A 112 10.37 5.46 13.48
N GLY A 113 10.87 4.30 13.05
CA GLY A 113 10.68 3.04 13.76
C GLY A 113 11.60 1.92 13.31
N PHE A 114 11.39 0.73 13.85
CA PHE A 114 11.91 -0.56 13.36
C PHE A 114 11.00 -1.68 13.90
N ASN A 115 11.05 -2.88 13.33
CA ASN A 115 10.19 -4.01 13.72
C ASN A 115 8.69 -3.67 13.74
N ASP A 116 8.22 -2.87 12.77
CA ASP A 116 6.84 -2.36 12.66
C ASP A 116 6.35 -1.53 13.85
N GLN A 117 7.26 -1.09 14.72
CA GLN A 117 7.01 -0.22 15.86
C GLN A 117 7.71 1.12 15.63
N TYR A 118 7.05 2.21 16.04
CA TYR A 118 7.53 3.57 15.80
C TYR A 118 7.76 4.27 17.14
N PHE A 119 8.88 4.96 17.25
CA PHE A 119 9.31 5.66 18.47
C PHE A 119 9.46 7.17 18.25
N GLY A 120 9.36 7.63 17.01
CA GLY A 120 9.58 9.04 16.68
C GLY A 120 8.71 9.54 15.55
N SER A 121 8.50 10.84 15.54
CA SER A 121 7.80 11.59 14.50
C SER A 121 8.52 12.90 14.29
N ILE A 122 8.94 13.20 13.06
CA ILE A 122 9.61 14.47 12.72
C ILE A 122 8.95 15.17 11.53
N ASP A 123 8.77 16.49 11.64
CA ASP A 123 8.22 17.39 10.62
C ASP A 123 9.31 18.03 9.75
N ASN A 124 8.91 18.86 8.79
CA ASN A 124 9.85 19.63 7.97
C ASN A 124 10.79 20.47 8.84
N ASN A 125 12.07 20.48 8.48
CA ASN A 125 13.14 21.18 9.21
C ASN A 125 13.27 20.73 10.67
N GLN A 126 13.05 19.44 10.92
CA GLN A 126 13.30 18.85 12.23
C GLN A 126 14.32 17.73 12.14
N PHE A 127 14.96 17.46 13.27
CA PHE A 127 15.82 16.29 13.44
C PHE A 127 15.60 15.65 14.81
N MET A 128 15.93 14.37 14.92
CA MET A 128 15.82 13.60 16.16
C MET A 128 17.13 12.86 16.40
N LYS A 129 17.70 13.02 17.59
CA LYS A 129 18.85 12.26 18.07
C LYS A 129 18.38 11.10 18.94
N VAL A 130 18.89 9.92 18.68
CA VAL A 130 18.48 8.69 19.37
C VAL A 130 19.71 7.89 19.75
N LYS A 131 19.86 7.59 21.04
CA LYS A 131 20.88 6.64 21.51
C LYS A 131 20.28 5.24 21.53
N MET A 132 21.02 4.29 20.98
CA MET A 132 20.58 2.90 20.80
C MET A 132 21.77 1.98 21.04
N ASP A 133 21.51 0.74 21.43
CA ASP A 133 22.58 -0.26 21.50
C ASP A 133 23.18 -0.49 20.10
N SER A 134 24.47 -0.77 20.03
CA SER A 134 25.12 -1.17 18.78
C SER A 134 24.56 -2.49 18.25
N GLY A 135 24.55 -2.64 16.93
CA GLY A 135 23.96 -3.81 16.28
C GLY A 135 23.34 -3.50 14.93
N THR A 136 22.70 -4.50 14.32
CA THR A 136 22.04 -4.36 13.02
C THR A 136 20.57 -4.02 13.21
N TYR A 137 20.12 -2.98 12.52
CA TYR A 137 18.75 -2.48 12.55
C TYR A 137 18.21 -2.35 11.13
N SER A 138 16.92 -2.64 10.94
CA SER A 138 16.17 -2.27 9.74
C SER A 138 15.24 -1.11 10.11
N PHE A 139 15.74 0.12 9.94
CA PHE A 139 14.96 1.31 10.24
C PHE A 139 13.83 1.47 9.24
N GLN A 140 12.65 1.80 9.75
CA GLN A 140 11.45 2.05 8.96
C GLN A 140 11.05 3.51 9.05
N VAL A 141 10.74 4.11 7.89
CA VAL A 141 10.10 5.42 7.82
C VAL A 141 8.84 5.41 6.97
N LYS A 142 7.85 6.21 7.36
CA LYS A 142 6.61 6.38 6.59
C LYS A 142 5.85 7.65 6.95
N ALA A 143 4.92 8.04 6.08
CA ALA A 143 3.83 8.94 6.48
C ALA A 143 2.69 8.11 7.09
N ASN A 144 1.78 8.78 7.81
CA ASN A 144 0.56 8.13 8.25
C ASN A 144 -0.25 7.62 7.03
N GLY A 145 -0.72 6.38 7.09
CA GLY A 145 -1.47 5.74 6.01
C GLY A 145 -0.65 5.29 4.80
N SER A 146 0.66 5.51 4.76
CA SER A 146 1.52 5.03 3.66
C SER A 146 2.22 3.72 4.01
N ARG A 147 2.73 3.03 2.98
CA ARG A 147 3.68 1.94 3.17
C ARG A 147 4.97 2.47 3.81
N ALA A 148 5.67 1.61 4.54
CA ALA A 148 6.99 1.91 5.09
C ALA A 148 8.11 1.67 4.06
N PHE A 149 9.12 2.54 4.12
CA PHE A 149 10.44 2.32 3.54
C PHE A 149 11.35 1.74 4.62
N SER A 150 12.11 0.71 4.29
CA SER A 150 13.08 0.09 5.19
C SER A 150 14.51 0.42 4.75
N TYR A 151 15.38 0.69 5.71
CA TYR A 151 16.80 0.97 5.52
C TYR A 151 17.63 0.19 6.53
N ASP A 152 18.45 -0.73 6.03
CA ASP A 152 19.28 -1.59 6.87
C ASP A 152 20.59 -0.88 7.21
N VAL A 153 20.94 -0.84 8.48
CA VAL A 153 22.17 -0.25 8.98
C VAL A 153 22.81 -1.12 10.05
N THR A 154 24.12 -0.97 10.22
CA THR A 154 24.85 -1.54 11.35
C THR A 154 25.41 -0.38 12.19
N LEU A 155 24.89 -0.26 13.41
CA LEU A 155 25.33 0.73 14.37
C LEU A 155 26.61 0.25 15.07
N ILE A 156 27.66 1.05 14.98
CA ILE A 156 28.97 0.75 15.57
C ILE A 156 29.04 1.42 16.96
N PRO A 157 29.54 0.73 18.01
CA PRO A 157 29.68 1.31 19.34
C PRO A 157 30.43 2.64 19.33
N ASN A 158 29.98 3.61 20.13
CA ASN A 158 30.58 4.93 20.32
C ASN A 158 30.73 5.75 19.03
N THR A 159 29.85 5.53 18.05
CA THR A 159 29.80 6.30 16.80
C THR A 159 28.46 7.01 16.65
N THR A 160 28.47 8.09 15.87
CA THR A 160 27.27 8.80 15.44
C THR A 160 27.04 8.58 13.95
N MET A 161 25.84 8.12 13.59
CA MET A 161 25.38 7.96 12.20
C MET A 161 24.28 8.98 11.89
N CYS A 162 24.31 9.57 10.70
CA CYS A 162 23.31 10.53 10.27
C CYS A 162 22.52 10.01 9.07
N LEU A 163 21.20 9.93 9.25
CA LEU A 163 20.26 9.46 8.24
C LEU A 163 19.38 10.64 7.80
N LYS A 164 19.48 11.00 6.52
CA LYS A 164 18.68 12.07 5.92
C LYS A 164 17.51 11.48 5.15
N SER A 165 16.32 12.05 5.37
CA SER A 165 15.14 11.71 4.60
C SER A 165 15.13 12.41 3.24
N ASN A 166 14.71 11.70 2.20
CA ASN A 166 14.34 12.26 0.90
C ASN A 166 12.89 11.91 0.56
N ILE A 167 12.27 12.70 -0.31
CA ILE A 167 10.95 12.37 -0.84
C ILE A 167 11.09 11.29 -1.90
N ASN A 168 10.28 10.25 -1.80
CA ASN A 168 10.18 9.23 -2.83
C ASN A 168 9.51 9.84 -4.08
N PRO A 169 10.22 9.97 -5.23
CA PRO A 169 9.64 10.56 -6.42
C PRO A 169 8.49 9.71 -6.99
N ALA A 170 8.48 8.40 -6.77
CA ALA A 170 7.39 7.53 -7.18
C ALA A 170 6.10 7.81 -6.40
N ALA A 171 6.20 8.14 -5.10
CA ALA A 171 5.05 8.52 -4.29
C ALA A 171 4.39 9.80 -4.80
N VAL A 172 5.20 10.79 -5.22
CA VAL A 172 4.69 12.01 -5.85
C VAL A 172 3.95 11.71 -7.15
N GLY A 173 4.47 10.81 -7.98
CA GLY A 173 3.84 10.42 -9.24
C GLY A 173 2.50 9.70 -9.08
N VAL A 174 2.34 8.87 -8.04
CA VAL A 174 1.09 8.12 -7.80
C VAL A 174 0.09 8.83 -6.88
N ALA A 175 0.46 9.96 -6.28
CA ALA A 175 -0.38 10.71 -5.34
C ALA A 175 -1.76 11.09 -5.92
N ILE A 176 -1.83 11.28 -7.23
CA ILE A 176 -3.07 11.61 -7.96
C ILE A 176 -3.96 10.38 -8.24
N ILE A 177 -3.49 9.17 -7.95
CA ILE A 177 -4.22 7.91 -8.17
C ILE A 177 -4.68 7.39 -6.80
N PRO A 178 -5.96 7.57 -6.43
CA PRO A 178 -6.45 7.25 -5.07
C PRO A 178 -6.19 5.81 -4.62
N LEU A 179 -6.21 4.86 -5.57
CA LEU A 179 -6.00 3.44 -5.27
C LEU A 179 -4.53 3.09 -4.92
N LEU A 180 -3.57 3.91 -5.37
CA LEU A 180 -2.14 3.63 -5.25
C LEU A 180 -1.41 4.55 -4.28
N ALA A 181 -2.01 5.67 -3.87
CA ALA A 181 -1.35 6.67 -3.02
C ALA A 181 -0.80 6.11 -1.70
N ASN A 182 -1.42 5.05 -1.16
CA ASN A 182 -1.04 4.46 0.12
C ASN A 182 -0.11 3.24 0.01
N THR A 183 0.19 2.77 -1.21
CA THR A 183 0.98 1.53 -1.41
C THR A 183 2.48 1.77 -1.47
N ILE A 184 2.91 3.03 -1.52
CA ILE A 184 4.30 3.47 -1.62
C ILE A 184 4.64 4.35 -0.40
N SER A 185 5.90 4.33 0.04
CA SER A 185 6.37 5.24 1.09
C SER A 185 6.59 6.63 0.53
N TRP A 186 6.16 7.66 1.25
CA TRP A 186 6.48 9.05 0.93
C TRP A 186 7.94 9.43 1.16
N PHE A 187 8.60 8.70 2.07
CA PHE A 187 9.94 9.00 2.53
C PHE A 187 10.89 7.85 2.21
N GLU A 188 12.14 8.20 1.90
CA GLU A 188 13.28 7.30 1.80
C GLU A 188 14.37 7.79 2.74
N LEU A 189 15.23 6.88 3.20
CA LEU A 189 16.40 7.21 4.01
C LEU A 189 17.69 7.01 3.21
N SER A 190 18.66 7.85 3.52
CA SER A 190 20.04 7.73 3.03
C SER A 190 21.00 8.10 4.14
N GLU A 191 22.08 7.34 4.30
CA GLU A 191 23.21 7.72 5.13
C GLU A 191 23.96 8.90 4.49
N ILE A 192 24.30 9.87 5.32
CA ILE A 192 25.13 11.03 4.95
C ILE A 192 26.21 11.26 6.00
N PRO A 193 27.32 11.93 5.64
CA PRO A 193 28.22 12.49 6.64
C PRO A 193 27.45 13.38 7.61
N CYS A 194 27.72 13.25 8.92
CA CYS A 194 27.04 14.05 9.92
C CYS A 194 27.32 15.54 9.71
N PRO A 195 26.27 16.37 9.51
CA PRO A 195 26.45 17.80 9.30
C PRO A 195 26.99 18.51 10.55
N ASP A 196 27.54 19.71 10.35
CA ASP A 196 27.99 20.58 11.43
C ASP A 196 26.83 21.37 12.07
N ASP A 197 27.11 22.11 13.14
CA ASP A 197 26.10 22.90 13.85
C ASP A 197 25.47 24.00 12.98
N LYS A 198 26.18 24.48 11.95
CA LYS A 198 25.64 25.49 11.03
C LYS A 198 24.50 24.93 10.20
N PHE A 199 24.59 23.67 9.77
CA PHE A 199 23.50 22.99 9.09
C PHE A 199 22.24 22.94 9.95
N PHE A 200 22.38 22.68 11.25
CA PHE A 200 21.24 22.57 12.17
C PHE A 200 20.68 23.92 12.65
N ALA A 201 21.27 25.05 12.27
CA ALA A 201 20.80 26.37 12.69
C ALA A 201 19.34 26.66 12.29
N ASP A 202 18.90 26.12 11.15
CA ASP A 202 17.53 26.25 10.63
C ASP A 202 16.63 25.06 11.00
N TYR A 203 17.10 24.16 11.87
CA TYR A 203 16.38 22.95 12.26
C TYR A 203 15.99 22.96 13.74
N SER A 204 14.84 22.36 14.06
CA SER A 204 14.43 22.11 15.44
C SER A 204 14.73 20.66 15.86
N GLU A 205 15.41 20.49 17.00
CA GLU A 205 15.56 19.17 17.61
C GLU A 205 14.24 18.75 18.25
N VAL A 206 13.78 17.54 17.95
CA VAL A 206 12.64 16.91 18.62
C VAL A 206 13.07 15.65 19.36
N LYS A 207 12.43 15.38 20.49
CA LYS A 207 12.69 14.18 21.29
C LYS A 207 11.85 13.02 20.78
N LYS A 208 12.37 11.80 20.95
CA LYS A 208 11.59 10.57 20.77
C LYS A 208 10.33 10.62 21.66
N SER A 209 9.27 9.99 21.19
CA SER A 209 7.97 9.93 21.88
C SER A 209 7.95 8.90 23.01
#